data_AF-A0A3M3RQ69-F1
#
_entry.id   AF-A0A3M3RQ69-F1
#
_cell.length_a   1.000
_cell.length_b   1.000
_cell.length_c   1.000
_cell.angle_alpha   90.00
_cell.angle_beta   90.00
_cell.angle_gamma   90.00
#
_symmetry.space_group_name_H-M   'P 1'
#
loop_
_entity.id
_entity.type
_entity.pdbx_description
1 polymer ?
#
loop_
_entity_poly.entity_id
_entity_poly.type
_entity_poly.pdbx_seq_one_letter_code
_entity_poly.pdbx_strand_id
1 'polypeptide(L)'
;MTDTETSAPKNPFEDLPLHHLLFLKLRDGGGAAKVAHGVAEMHGITLDELKAQCRLAAEELIAERGHLLIYEEPVLAWAKS
;
A
#
# COMPACT_ATOMS: atom_id res chain seq x y z
N MET A 1 -10.88 40.09 16.18
CA MET A 1 -10.92 39.10 15.09
C MET A 1 -9.82 38.12 15.38
N THR A 2 -10.15 36.91 15.81
CA THR A 2 -9.19 35.82 15.98
C THR A 2 -9.25 35.01 14.70
N ASP A 3 -8.21 35.14 13.87
CA ASP A 3 -7.99 34.28 12.74
C ASP A 3 -7.72 32.87 13.25
N THR A 4 -8.77 32.04 13.25
CA THR A 4 -8.63 30.61 13.48
C THR A 4 -8.01 30.03 12.21
N GLU A 5 -6.69 29.95 12.18
CA GLU A 5 -5.94 29.28 11.12
C GLU A 5 -6.39 27.81 11.07
N THR A 6 -7.34 27.54 10.17
CA THR A 6 -7.82 26.19 9.90
C THR A 6 -6.72 25.48 9.12
N SER A 7 -5.77 24.90 9.83
CA SER A 7 -4.73 24.08 9.21
C SER A 7 -5.41 22.96 8.42
N ALA A 8 -5.09 22.86 7.12
CA ALA A 8 -5.64 21.82 6.26
C ALA A 8 -5.35 20.43 6.85
N PRO A 9 -6.25 19.44 6.69
CA PRO A 9 -6.02 18.09 7.19
C PRO A 9 -4.77 17.50 6.54
N LYS A 10 -3.81 17.04 7.36
CA LYS A 10 -2.58 16.38 6.89
C LYS A 10 -2.94 15.02 6.28
N ASN A 11 -2.45 14.73 5.08
CA ASN A 11 -2.61 13.41 4.47
C ASN A 11 -1.72 12.41 5.24
N PRO A 12 -2.29 11.38 5.89
CA PRO A 12 -1.52 10.43 6.69
C PRO A 12 -0.58 9.54 5.86
N PHE A 13 -0.71 9.56 4.54
CA PHE A 13 0.06 8.73 3.61
C PHE A 13 1.12 9.50 2.82
N GLU A 14 1.25 10.82 3.03
CA GLU A 14 2.14 11.68 2.24
C GLU A 14 3.61 11.25 2.32
N ASP A 15 4.05 10.83 3.49
CA ASP A 15 5.44 10.45 3.78
C ASP A 15 5.71 8.95 3.64
N LEU A 16 4.72 8.15 3.21
CA LEU A 16 4.90 6.71 3.08
C LEU A 16 5.77 6.36 1.87
N PRO A 17 6.71 5.41 2.01
CA PRO A 17 7.42 4.86 0.87
C PRO A 17 6.46 4.28 -0.18
N LEU A 18 6.88 4.32 -1.45
CA LEU A 18 6.04 3.88 -2.57
C LEU A 18 5.56 2.43 -2.40
N HIS A 19 6.39 1.51 -1.91
CA HIS A 19 5.99 0.11 -1.70
C HIS A 19 4.81 -0.02 -0.74
N HIS A 20 4.80 0.76 0.35
CA HIS A 20 3.68 0.79 1.29
C HIS A 20 2.42 1.35 0.63
N LEU A 21 2.54 2.42 -0.15
CA LEU A 21 1.40 2.96 -0.89
C LEU A 21 0.81 1.97 -1.89
N LEU A 22 1.66 1.24 -2.62
CA LEU A 22 1.22 0.20 -3.55
C LEU A 22 0.54 -0.96 -2.82
N PHE A 23 1.09 -1.40 -1.70
CA PHE A 23 0.49 -2.43 -0.85
C PHE A 23 -0.91 -2.01 -0.35
N LEU A 24 -1.03 -0.77 0.16
CA LEU A 24 -2.30 -0.19 0.62
C LEU A 24 -3.33 -0.08 -0.51
N LYS A 25 -2.93 0.35 -1.71
CA LYS A 25 -3.83 0.41 -2.89
C LYS A 25 -4.43 -0.96 -3.22
N LEU A 26 -3.65 -2.03 -3.10
CA LEU A 26 -4.15 -3.40 -3.36
C LEU A 26 -5.06 -3.89 -2.25
N ARG A 27 -4.70 -3.61 -0.99
CA ARG A 27 -5.49 -3.95 0.21
C ARG A 27 -6.85 -3.27 0.20
N ASP A 28 -6.86 -1.95 0.02
CA ASP A 28 -8.04 -1.09 0.16
C ASP A 28 -8.85 -1.01 -1.15
N GLY A 29 -8.24 -1.35 -2.29
CA GLY A 29 -8.90 -1.46 -3.60
C GLY A 29 -9.77 -2.70 -3.79
N GLY A 30 -10.03 -3.47 -2.72
CA GLY A 30 -10.83 -4.69 -2.79
C GLY A 30 -10.05 -5.92 -3.28
N GLY A 31 -8.72 -5.90 -3.15
CA GLY A 31 -7.83 -7.03 -3.42
C GLY A 31 -7.11 -6.97 -4.77
N ALA A 32 -5.94 -7.60 -4.81
CA ALA A 32 -5.05 -7.58 -5.97
C ALA A 32 -5.71 -8.08 -7.27
N ALA A 33 -6.59 -9.09 -7.19
CA ALA A 33 -7.31 -9.60 -8.36
C ALA A 33 -8.14 -8.54 -9.10
N LYS A 34 -8.60 -7.50 -8.39
CA LYS A 34 -9.42 -6.43 -8.98
C LYS A 34 -8.58 -5.28 -9.50
N VAL A 35 -7.53 -4.89 -8.77
CA VAL A 35 -6.85 -3.60 -9.00
C VAL A 35 -5.40 -3.71 -9.45
N ALA A 36 -4.76 -4.88 -9.36
CA ALA A 36 -3.31 -4.98 -9.59
C ALA A 36 -2.89 -4.51 -10.98
N HIS A 37 -3.62 -4.86 -12.05
CA HIS A 37 -3.29 -4.40 -13.41
C HIS A 37 -3.38 -2.88 -13.53
N GLY A 38 -4.48 -2.27 -13.07
CA GLY A 38 -4.65 -0.82 -13.14
C GLY A 38 -3.65 -0.06 -12.27
N VAL A 39 -3.29 -0.61 -11.10
CA VAL A 39 -2.24 -0.04 -10.24
C VAL A 39 -0.86 -0.15 -10.91
N ALA A 40 -0.52 -1.29 -11.51
CA ALA A 40 0.74 -1.47 -12.22
C ALA A 40 0.86 -0.48 -13.39
N GLU A 41 -0.19 -0.36 -14.20
CA GLU A 41 -0.26 0.59 -15.33
C GLU A 41 -0.13 2.04 -14.87
N MET A 42 -0.88 2.45 -13.84
CA MET A 42 -0.85 3.82 -13.31
C MET A 42 0.55 4.22 -12.82
N HIS A 43 1.32 3.26 -12.31
CA HIS A 43 2.66 3.48 -11.78
C HIS A 43 3.76 3.16 -12.80
N GLY A 44 3.42 2.76 -14.03
CA GLY A 44 4.39 2.46 -15.08
C GLY A 44 5.31 1.27 -14.76
N ILE A 45 4.83 0.31 -13.96
CA ILE A 45 5.57 -0.88 -13.56
C ILE A 45 4.89 -2.16 -14.06
N THR A 46 5.65 -3.25 -14.12
CA THR A 46 5.13 -4.58 -14.37
C THR A 46 4.42 -5.15 -13.14
N LEU A 47 3.64 -6.21 -13.33
CA LEU A 47 3.04 -6.93 -12.20
C LEU A 47 4.07 -7.59 -11.31
N ASP A 48 5.18 -8.09 -11.87
CA ASP A 48 6.23 -8.72 -11.08
C ASP A 48 6.95 -7.71 -10.18
N GLU A 49 7.17 -6.49 -10.68
CA GLU A 49 7.66 -5.37 -9.89
C GLU A 49 6.65 -4.98 -8.81
N LEU A 50 5.35 -4.87 -9.14
CA LEU A 50 4.30 -4.60 -8.15
C LEU A 50 4.26 -5.67 -7.06
N LYS A 51 4.38 -6.95 -7.42
CA LYS A 51 4.49 -8.06 -6.47
C LYS A 51 5.73 -7.92 -5.60
N ALA A 52 6.89 -7.54 -6.17
CA ALA A 52 8.11 -7.30 -5.41
C ALA A 52 7.96 -6.18 -4.38
N GLN A 53 7.33 -5.07 -4.77
CA GLN A 53 7.00 -3.96 -3.87
C GLN A 53 6.08 -4.42 -2.72
N CYS A 54 5.06 -5.23 -3.04
CA CYS A 54 4.14 -5.76 -2.02
C CYS A 54 4.83 -6.73 -1.05
N ARG A 55 5.79 -7.53 -1.51
CA ARG A 55 6.60 -8.40 -0.64
C ARG A 55 7.47 -7.57 0.30
N LEU A 56 8.14 -6.55 -0.22
CA LEU A 56 8.97 -5.64 0.60
C LEU A 56 8.14 -4.94 1.68
N ALA A 57 6.98 -4.37 1.32
CA ALA A 57 6.08 -3.75 2.31
C ALA A 57 5.64 -4.74 3.37
N ALA A 58 5.25 -5.96 2.99
CA ALA A 58 4.87 -6.98 3.94
C ALA A 58 6.01 -7.40 4.87
N GLU A 59 7.24 -7.52 4.36
CA GLU A 59 8.42 -7.84 5.17
C GLU A 59 8.69 -6.77 6.22
N GLU A 60 8.63 -5.49 5.85
CA GLU A 60 8.80 -4.37 6.79
C GLU A 60 7.68 -4.33 7.84
N LEU A 61 6.44 -4.51 7.41
CA LEU A 61 5.27 -4.56 8.29
C LEU A 61 5.35 -5.71 9.31
N ILE A 62 5.87 -6.87 8.89
CA ILE A 62 6.14 -8.01 9.77
C ILE A 62 7.32 -7.70 10.70
N ALA A 63 8.38 -7.06 10.21
CA ALA A 63 9.52 -6.69 11.04
C ALA A 63 9.13 -5.68 12.14
N GLU A 64 8.23 -4.74 11.84
CA GLU A 64 7.75 -3.74 12.80
C GLU A 64 6.75 -4.31 13.81
N ARG A 65 5.78 -5.11 13.36
CA ARG A 65 4.61 -5.52 14.17
C ARG A 65 4.63 -7.00 14.58
N GLY A 66 5.55 -7.79 14.04
CA GLY A 66 5.65 -9.26 14.23
C GLY A 66 4.65 -10.08 13.41
N HIS A 67 3.69 -9.44 12.75
CA HIS A 67 2.64 -10.11 11.96
C HIS A 67 2.01 -9.15 10.94
N LEU A 68 1.28 -9.72 9.97
CA LEU A 68 0.33 -8.99 9.14
C LEU A 68 -1.07 -9.06 9.78
N LEU A 69 -1.89 -8.06 9.51
CA LEU A 69 -3.31 -8.10 9.84
C LEU A 69 -4.04 -9.01 8.85
N ILE A 70 -5.17 -9.59 9.27
CA ILE A 70 -5.94 -10.57 8.46
C ILE A 70 -6.28 -10.05 7.06
N TYR A 71 -6.52 -8.74 6.92
CA TYR A 71 -6.86 -8.11 5.65
C TYR A 71 -5.63 -7.73 4.80
N GLU A 72 -4.42 -7.81 5.34
CA GLU A 72 -3.15 -7.58 4.64
C GLU A 72 -2.56 -8.90 4.07
N GLU A 73 -2.80 -10.02 4.74
CA GLU A 73 -2.34 -11.36 4.32
C GLU A 73 -2.68 -11.71 2.86
N PRO A 74 -3.88 -11.41 2.33
CA PRO A 74 -4.23 -11.75 0.95
C PRO A 74 -3.34 -11.03 -0.09
N VAL A 75 -2.84 -9.83 0.23
CA VAL A 75 -1.95 -9.08 -0.67
C VAL A 75 -0.60 -9.78 -0.74
N LEU A 76 -0.05 -10.21 0.40
CA LEU A 76 1.20 -10.98 0.43
C LEU A 76 1.04 -12.35 -0.24
N ALA A 77 -0.08 -13.05 0.00
CA ALA A 77 -0.36 -14.34 -0.62
C ALA A 77 -0.39 -14.22 -2.16
N TRP A 78 -1.08 -13.21 -2.70
CA TRP A 78 -1.06 -12.91 -4.13
C TRP A 78 0.34 -12.53 -4.64
N ALA A 79 1.10 -11.75 -3.86
CA ALA A 79 2.44 -11.32 -4.24
C ALA A 79 3.46 -12.46 -4.29
N LYS A 80 3.17 -13.60 -3.65
CA LYS A 80 3.98 -14.82 -3.67
C LYS A 80 3.54 -15.86 -4.71
N SER A 81 2.39 -15.64 -5.37
CA SER A 81 1.85 -16.54 -6.38
C SER A 81 2.42 -16.28 -7.77
#